data_AF-A0A258G117-F1
#
_entry.id   AF-A0A258G117-F1
#
_cell.length_a   1.000
_cell.length_b   1.000
_cell.length_c   1.000
_cell.angle_alpha   90.00
_cell.angle_beta   90.00
_cell.angle_gamma   90.00
#
_symmetry.space_group_name_H-M   'P 1'
#
loop_
_entity.id
_entity.type
_entity.pdbx_description
1 polymer ?
#
loop_
_entity_poly.entity_id
_entity_poly.type
_entity_poly.pdbx_seq_one_letter_code
_entity_poly.pdbx_strand_id
1 'polypeptide(L)' 'IFGPTLTLSTGRIIPTRWVGEQHVKEDLGSIPSFADWVKAILPEPWMGRTARIEALVDPHLASPVVEVA' A
#
# COMPACT_ATOMS: atom_id res chain seq x y z
N ILE A 1 11.92 7.36 18.44
CA ILE A 1 10.59 7.11 17.80
C ILE A 1 9.52 7.66 18.74
N PHE A 2 8.43 8.25 18.21
CA PHE A 2 7.42 9.02 18.97
C PHE A 2 6.48 8.20 19.90
N GLY A 3 6.42 6.87 19.77
CA GLY A 3 5.54 6.03 20.59
C GLY A 3 4.04 6.19 20.28
N PRO A 4 3.15 5.52 21.05
CA PRO A 4 1.70 5.56 20.82
C PRO A 4 1.03 6.88 21.24
N THR A 5 1.66 7.62 22.15
CA THR A 5 1.15 8.88 22.70
C THR A 5 2.24 9.92 22.88
N LEU A 6 1.85 11.20 22.81
CA LEU A 6 2.67 12.37 23.08
C LEU A 6 2.14 13.09 24.32
N THR A 7 3.04 13.54 25.20
CA THR A 7 2.67 14.41 26.33
C THR A 7 2.98 15.86 25.95
N LEU A 8 1.96 16.71 25.98
CA LEU A 8 2.11 18.14 25.71
C LEU A 8 2.72 18.86 26.92
N SER A 9 3.26 20.07 26.70
CA SER A 9 3.76 20.92 27.80
C SER A 9 2.70 21.25 28.85
N THR A 10 1.42 21.16 28.50
CA THR A 10 0.26 21.30 29.40
C THR A 10 0.02 20.06 30.28
N GLY A 11 0.79 18.98 30.10
CA GLY A 11 0.60 17.69 30.76
C GLY A 11 -0.46 16.79 30.11
N ARG A 12 -1.19 17.28 29.09
CA ARG A 12 -2.18 16.48 28.37
C ARG A 12 -1.50 15.39 27.53
N ILE A 13 -2.02 14.17 27.61
CA ILE A 13 -1.59 13.03 26.79
C ILE A 13 -2.50 12.93 25.57
N ILE A 14 -1.91 12.89 24.37
CA ILE A 14 -2.64 12.76 23.10
C ILE A 14 -2.09 11.58 22.28
N PRO A 15 -2.90 10.91 21.44
CA PRO A 15 -2.42 9.85 20.57
C PRO A 15 -1.50 10.40 19.47
N THR A 16 -0.36 9.75 19.24
CA THR A 16 0.55 10.10 18.11
C THR A 16 -0.17 9.94 16.77
N ARG A 17 -1.04 8.92 16.66
CA ARG A 17 -1.87 8.68 15.48
C ARG A 17 -2.74 9.89 15.12
N TRP A 18 -3.35 10.53 16.13
CA TRP A 18 -4.24 11.67 15.91
C TRP A 18 -3.49 12.86 15.28
N VAL A 19 -2.25 13.11 15.72
CA VAL A 19 -1.39 14.16 15.15
C VAL A 19 -1.08 13.87 13.68
N GLY A 20 -0.72 12.62 13.35
CA GLY A 20 -0.47 12.22 11.97
C GLY A 20 -1.72 12.35 11.09
N GLU A 21 -2.89 11.95 11.58
CA GLU A 21 -4.15 12.09 10.85
C GLU A 21 -4.56 13.55 10.64
N GLN A 22 -4.32 14.44 11.60
CA GLN A 22 -4.54 15.88 11.43
C GLN A 22 -3.64 16.44 10.34
N HIS A 23 -2.32 16.17 10.41
CA HIS A 23 -1.35 16.64 9.40
C HIS A 23 -1.76 16.25 7.97
N VAL A 24 -2.14 14.99 7.74
CA VAL A 24 -2.59 14.53 6.42
C VAL A 24 -3.86 15.24 5.97
N LYS A 25 -4.82 15.49 6.87
CA LYS A 25 -6.07 16.19 6.54
C LYS A 25 -5.85 17.68 6.25
N GLU A 26 -4.93 18.32 6.95
CA GLU A 26 -4.57 19.72 6.71
C GLU A 26 -3.91 19.91 5.34
N ASP A 27 -3.05 18.96 4.94
CA ASP A 27 -2.34 19.03 3.66
C ASP A 27 -3.19 18.58 2.46
N LEU A 28 -4.00 17.51 2.64
CA LEU A 28 -4.73 16.86 1.54
C LEU A 28 -6.25 17.04 1.59
N GLY A 29 -6.80 17.63 2.65
CA GLY A 29 -8.25 17.78 2.88
C GLY A 29 -8.98 16.49 3.31
N SER A 30 -8.37 15.31 3.14
CA SER A 30 -8.92 14.02 3.55
C SER A 30 -7.81 12.96 3.72
N ILE A 31 -8.12 11.81 4.32
CA ILE A 31 -7.20 10.66 4.36
C ILE A 31 -7.44 9.82 3.09
N PRO A 32 -6.49 9.77 2.13
CA PRO A 32 -6.66 8.97 0.93
C PRO A 32 -6.67 7.47 1.25
N SER A 33 -7.53 6.71 0.58
CA SER A 33 -7.53 5.25 0.63
C SER A 33 -6.40 4.67 -0.21
N PHE A 34 -6.15 3.36 -0.09
CA PHE A 34 -5.20 2.68 -0.97
C PHE A 34 -5.49 2.88 -2.46
N ALA A 35 -6.76 2.74 -2.84
CA ALA A 35 -7.21 2.90 -4.21
C ALA A 35 -6.95 4.31 -4.76
N ASP A 36 -7.03 5.33 -3.89
CA ASP A 36 -6.83 6.73 -4.30
C ASP A 36 -5.40 7.01 -4.74
N TRP A 37 -4.40 6.40 -4.09
CA TRP A 37 -3.00 6.60 -4.45
C TRP A 37 -2.47 5.58 -5.46
N VAL A 38 -2.88 4.30 -5.36
CA VAL A 38 -2.34 3.25 -6.25
C VAL A 38 -2.68 3.50 -7.73
N LYS A 39 -3.85 4.09 -8.02
CA LYS A 39 -4.27 4.41 -9.39
C LYS A 39 -3.36 5.45 -10.08
N ALA A 40 -2.58 6.20 -9.30
CA ALA A 40 -1.68 7.24 -9.80
C ALA A 40 -0.24 6.73 -10.00
N ILE A 41 0.06 5.48 -9.64
CA ILE A 41 1.40 4.89 -9.79
C ILE A 41 1.52 4.25 -11.17
N LEU A 42 2.65 4.47 -11.85
CA LEU A 42 3.01 3.68 -13.03
C LEU A 42 3.46 2.28 -12.55
N PRO A 43 2.74 1.21 -12.91
CA PRO A 43 3.08 -0.13 -12.45
C PRO A 43 4.39 -0.60 -13.10
N GLU A 44 5.30 -1.10 -12.27
CA GLU A 44 6.51 -1.78 -12.74
C GLU A 44 6.22 -3.28 -12.97
N PRO A 45 6.97 -3.95 -13.88
CA PRO A 45 6.73 -5.37 -14.19
C PRO A 45 6.71 -6.32 -12.99
N TRP A 46 7.43 -5.98 -11.91
CA TRP A 46 7.51 -6.78 -10.69
C TRP A 46 6.34 -6.56 -9.71
N MET A 47 5.48 -5.55 -9.94
CA MET A 47 4.35 -5.21 -9.05
C MET A 47 3.10 -6.07 -9.32
N GLY A 48 3.12 -6.88 -10.39
CA GLY A 48 2.01 -7.72 -10.81
C GLY A 48 2.18 -9.19 -10.41
N ARG A 49 1.36 -10.05 -11.03
CA ARG A 49 1.48 -11.50 -10.85
C ARG A 49 2.76 -11.98 -11.55
N THR A 50 3.69 -12.53 -10.77
CA THR A 50 4.88 -13.19 -11.33
C THR A 50 4.48 -14.46 -12.07
N ALA A 51 5.20 -14.79 -13.15
CA ALA A 51 5.08 -16.07 -13.82
C ALA A 51 5.38 -17.22 -12.83
N ARG A 52 4.73 -18.37 -13.00
CA ARG A 52 5.09 -19.57 -12.25
C ARG A 52 6.53 -19.94 -12.56
N ILE A 53 7.34 -20.12 -11.51
CA ILE A 53 8.74 -20.51 -11.66
C ILE A 53 8.84 -21.87 -12.34
N GLU A 54 7.90 -22.79 -12.05
CA GLU A 54 7.90 -24.13 -12.64
C GLU A 54 7.78 -24.07 -14.17
N ALA A 55 6.97 -23.14 -14.71
CA ALA A 55 6.83 -22.95 -16.15
C ALA A 55 8.05 -22.27 -16.80
N LEU A 56 8.86 -21.55 -16.03
CA LEU A 56 10.13 -20.98 -16.50
C LEU A 56 11.26 -22.02 -16.53
N VAL A 57 11.17 -23.07 -15.71
CA VAL A 57 12.18 -24.13 -15.58
C VAL A 57 11.85 -25.35 -16.44
N ASP A 58 10.57 -25.72 -16.53
CA ASP A 58 10.05 -26.79 -17.39
C ASP A 58 8.85 -26.28 -18.21
N PRO A 59 9.07 -25.95 -19.50
CA PRO A 59 8.02 -25.45 -20.39
C PRO A 59 6.83 -26.40 -20.56
N HIS A 60 6.99 -27.70 -20.27
CA HIS A 60 5.90 -28.68 -20.36
C HIS A 60 4.88 -28.56 -19.21
N LEU A 61 5.21 -27.81 -18.15
CA LEU A 61 4.32 -27.55 -17.01
C LEU A 61 3.50 -26.26 -17.18
N ALA A 62 3.66 -25.55 -18.29
CA ALA A 62 2.82 -24.40 -18.61
C ALA A 62 1.36 -24.86 -18.84
N SER A 63 0.42 -24.25 -18.11
CA SER A 63 -1.01 -24.54 -18.34
C SER A 63 -1.38 -24.19 -19.79
N PRO A 64 -2.14 -25.04 -20.51
CA PRO A 64 -2.65 -24.69 -21.82
C PRO A 64 -3.50 -23.42 -21.67
N VAL A 65 -3.18 -22.39 -22.45
CA VAL A 65 -4.00 -21.19 -22.52
C VAL A 65 -5.35 -21.62 -23.07
N VAL A 66 -6.37 -21.70 -22.21
CA VAL A 66 -7.74 -21.88 -22.65
C VAL A 66 -8.19 -20.52 -23.17
N GLU A 67 -8.12 -20.32 -24.49
CA GLU A 67 -8.82 -19.21 -25.12
C GLU A 67 -10.32 -19.43 -24.95
N VAL A 68 -10.94 -18.60 -24.10
CA VAL A 68 -12.40 -18.53 -23.99
C VAL A 68 -12.87 -17.58 -25.10
N ALA A 69 -13.57 -18.15 -26.08
CA ALA A 69 -14.19 -17.44 -27.20
C ALA A 69 -15.33 -16.50 -26.75
#